data_AF-A0A8D8P7H7-F1
#
_entry.id   AF-A0A8D8P7H7-F1
#
_cell.length_a   1.000
_cell.length_b   1.000
_cell.length_c   1.000
_cell.angle_alpha   90.00
_cell.angle_beta   90.00
_cell.angle_gamma   90.00
#
_symmetry.space_group_name_H-M   'P 1'
#
loop_
_entity.id
_entity.type
_entity.pdbx_description
1 polymer ?
#
loop_
_entity_poly.entity_id
_entity_poly.type
_entity_poly.pdbx_seq_one_letter_code
_entity_poly.pdbx_strand_id
1 'polypeptide(L)'
;KSTGEGIVEYKNKPSAMAAQRYCSERCYFLNSSLRPCIVEPYTYQDNNADGLPEKSLNKKIPEFMKLRQQGPHFADMGSFEHEYGQRWKQMHDLFKQKSDALKREMEMEEEKLEAQMEYARYEHETEQLREQLRMREQDSDRQKAEWEMKERMAVENKQRNEIQMKHKVEEMQNLIKRTDEELHRRQLENNVFMQNQQMNILDGMDDNRQGFGNMRGGNNFDAGMGLANLRNQFQRKSSR
;
A
#
# COMPACT_ATOMS: atom_id res chain seq x y z
N LYS A 1 -0.81 -23.99 31.45
CA LYS A 1 -1.25 -24.08 30.04
C LYS A 1 -2.66 -24.68 30.04
N SER A 2 -3.57 -24.19 29.20
CA SER A 2 -4.90 -24.80 29.04
C SER A 2 -4.77 -26.20 28.41
N THR A 3 -5.74 -27.09 28.66
CA THR A 3 -5.82 -28.41 28.03
C THR A 3 -6.20 -28.34 26.54
N GLY A 4 -6.71 -27.20 26.08
CA GLY A 4 -7.19 -27.03 24.70
C GLY A 4 -8.59 -27.62 24.45
N GLU A 5 -9.20 -28.23 25.47
CA GLU A 5 -10.51 -28.87 25.40
C GLU A 5 -11.54 -28.10 26.23
N GLY A 6 -12.82 -28.20 25.85
CA GLY A 6 -13.93 -27.56 26.57
C GLY A 6 -15.26 -28.27 26.33
N ILE A 7 -16.18 -28.14 27.28
CA ILE A 7 -17.53 -28.72 27.21
C ILE A 7 -18.53 -27.58 27.02
N VAL A 8 -19.42 -27.74 26.03
CA VAL A 8 -20.52 -26.80 25.76
C VAL A 8 -21.85 -27.53 25.90
N GLU A 9 -22.66 -27.07 26.85
CA GLU A 9 -23.99 -27.63 27.10
C GLU A 9 -25.06 -26.78 26.42
N TYR A 10 -25.94 -27.43 25.65
CA TYR A 10 -27.05 -26.77 24.97
C TYR A 10 -28.37 -27.03 25.68
N LYS A 11 -29.27 -26.05 25.66
CA LYS A 11 -30.64 -26.18 26.19
C LYS A 11 -31.44 -27.29 25.50
N ASN A 12 -31.21 -27.55 24.20
CA ASN A 12 -31.94 -28.56 23.45
C ASN A 12 -31.02 -29.31 22.47
N LYS A 13 -31.42 -30.55 22.13
CA LYS A 13 -30.66 -31.43 21.23
C LYS A 13 -30.53 -30.91 19.80
N PRO A 14 -31.58 -30.32 19.16
CA PRO A 14 -31.45 -29.81 17.79
C PRO A 14 -30.38 -28.73 17.64
N SER A 15 -30.25 -27.82 18.62
CA SER A 15 -29.20 -26.79 18.61
C SER A 15 -27.80 -27.39 18.72
N ALA A 16 -27.59 -28.38 19.59
CA ALA A 16 -26.32 -29.10 19.70
C ALA A 16 -25.94 -29.80 18.38
N MET A 17 -26.89 -30.52 17.78
CA MET A 17 -26.67 -31.21 16.50
C MET A 17 -26.39 -30.24 15.36
N ALA A 18 -27.07 -29.08 15.33
CA ALA A 18 -26.80 -28.05 14.33
C ALA A 18 -25.39 -27.48 14.49
N ALA A 19 -24.96 -27.16 15.72
CA ALA A 19 -23.62 -26.65 15.99
C ALA A 19 -22.53 -27.66 15.61
N GLN A 20 -22.69 -28.93 15.99
CA GLN A 20 -21.80 -30.01 15.58
C GLN A 20 -21.70 -30.11 14.05
N ARG A 21 -22.85 -30.10 13.35
CA ARG A 21 -22.87 -30.17 11.88
C ARG A 21 -22.14 -28.99 11.26
N TYR A 22 -22.43 -27.76 11.69
CA TYR A 22 -21.77 -26.57 11.14
C TYR A 22 -20.26 -26.55 11.38
N CYS A 23 -19.79 -26.98 12.56
CA CYS A 23 -18.36 -27.03 12.86
C CYS A 23 -17.65 -28.21 12.15
N SER A 24 -18.40 -29.23 11.73
CA SER A 24 -17.86 -30.32 10.91
C SER A 24 -17.77 -29.94 9.43
N GLU A 25 -18.74 -29.17 8.93
CA GLU A 25 -18.82 -28.75 7.52
C GLU A 25 -18.01 -27.48 7.21
N ARG A 26 -17.75 -26.65 8.22
CA ARG A 26 -17.08 -25.34 8.07
C ARG A 26 -16.05 -25.12 9.17
N CYS A 27 -15.11 -24.21 8.89
CA CYS A 27 -14.12 -23.78 9.87
C CYS A 27 -14.72 -22.70 10.80
N TYR A 28 -14.88 -23.03 12.08
CA TYR A 28 -15.31 -22.09 13.11
C TYR A 28 -14.11 -21.64 13.95
N PHE A 29 -13.82 -20.34 13.96
CA PHE A 29 -12.68 -19.77 14.69
C PHE A 29 -13.18 -18.92 15.86
N LEU A 30 -12.56 -19.06 17.04
CA LEU A 30 -12.91 -18.28 18.24
C LEU A 30 -12.10 -17.00 18.39
N ASN A 31 -10.93 -16.92 17.75
CA ASN A 31 -10.01 -15.80 17.84
C ASN A 31 -9.29 -15.61 16.49
N SER A 32 -8.28 -14.74 16.45
CA SER A 32 -7.47 -14.48 15.24
C SER A 32 -6.54 -15.64 14.86
N SER A 33 -6.46 -16.69 15.69
CA SER A 33 -5.75 -17.92 15.33
C SER A 33 -6.52 -18.65 14.24
N LEU A 34 -5.79 -19.11 13.23
CA LEU A 34 -6.34 -19.90 12.13
C LEU A 34 -6.50 -21.39 12.49
N ARG A 35 -6.66 -21.72 13.78
CA ARG A 35 -7.00 -23.06 14.25
C ARG A 35 -8.51 -23.16 14.49
N PRO A 36 -9.26 -23.91 13.66
CA PRO A 36 -10.70 -24.05 13.85
C PRO A 36 -11.00 -24.93 15.06
N CYS A 37 -12.14 -24.71 15.69
CA CYS A 37 -12.64 -25.58 16.75
C CYS A 37 -13.14 -26.90 16.18
N ILE A 38 -12.66 -28.00 16.74
CA ILE A 38 -13.16 -29.35 16.47
C ILE A 38 -14.22 -29.68 17.50
N VAL A 39 -15.42 -30.07 17.04
CA VAL A 39 -16.57 -30.35 17.90
C VAL A 39 -16.93 -31.83 17.80
N GLU A 40 -16.83 -32.53 18.92
CA GLU A 40 -17.22 -33.93 19.04
C GLU A 40 -18.39 -34.08 20.02
N PRO A 41 -19.28 -35.07 19.81
CA PRO A 41 -20.30 -35.41 20.79
C PRO A 41 -19.65 -35.79 22.12
N TYR A 42 -20.09 -35.15 23.20
CA TYR A 42 -19.63 -35.52 24.53
C TYR A 42 -20.13 -36.91 24.90
N THR A 43 -19.20 -37.86 25.09
CA THR A 43 -19.51 -39.15 25.69
C THR A 43 -19.58 -38.98 27.19
N TYR A 44 -20.77 -39.13 27.77
CA TYR A 44 -20.93 -39.09 29.22
C TYR A 44 -20.08 -40.20 29.85
N GLN A 45 -18.99 -39.81 30.49
CA GLN A 45 -18.27 -40.69 31.39
C GLN A 45 -19.11 -40.76 32.65
N ASP A 46 -19.64 -41.94 32.96
CA ASP A 46 -20.39 -42.20 34.18
C ASP A 46 -19.44 -42.09 35.38
N ASN A 47 -19.13 -40.85 35.76
CA ASN A 47 -18.35 -40.48 36.93
C ASN A 47 -19.25 -40.47 38.18
N ASN A 48 -20.39 -41.17 38.16
CA ASN A 48 -21.15 -41.40 39.38
C ASN A 48 -20.25 -42.13 40.37
N ALA A 49 -20.17 -41.58 41.58
CA ALA A 49 -19.38 -42.13 42.69
C ALA A 49 -19.75 -43.58 43.03
N ASP A 50 -20.93 -44.05 42.61
CA ASP A 50 -21.46 -45.38 42.89
C ASP A 50 -20.85 -46.49 42.02
N GLY A 51 -20.19 -46.14 40.90
CA GLY A 51 -19.50 -47.08 40.02
C GLY A 51 -20.34 -48.29 39.62
N LEU A 52 -19.72 -49.48 39.59
CA LEU A 52 -20.40 -50.75 39.32
C LEU A 52 -20.51 -51.59 40.61
N PRO A 53 -21.58 -51.43 41.41
CA PRO A 53 -21.68 -52.09 42.70
C PRO A 53 -21.94 -53.60 42.55
N GLU A 54 -21.39 -54.43 43.43
CA GLU A 54 -21.53 -55.91 43.35
C GLU A 54 -22.99 -56.40 43.29
N LYS A 55 -23.93 -55.63 43.86
CA LYS A 55 -25.36 -55.91 43.84
C LYS A 55 -26.01 -55.73 42.45
N SER A 56 -25.43 -54.92 41.56
CA SER A 56 -25.93 -54.73 40.19
C SER A 56 -25.42 -55.79 39.22
N LEU A 57 -24.43 -56.60 39.63
CA LEU A 57 -23.88 -57.66 38.81
C LEU A 57 -24.83 -58.87 38.74
N ASN A 58 -24.96 -59.43 37.55
CA ASN A 58 -25.76 -60.64 37.34
C ASN A 58 -25.01 -61.89 37.82
N LYS A 59 -25.28 -62.27 39.07
CA LYS A 59 -24.67 -63.44 39.73
C LYS A 59 -25.05 -64.80 39.11
N LYS A 60 -26.06 -64.83 38.23
CA LYS A 60 -26.49 -66.07 37.55
C LYS A 60 -25.61 -66.42 36.36
N ILE A 61 -24.75 -65.51 35.90
CA ILE A 61 -23.83 -65.78 34.79
C ILE A 61 -22.73 -66.72 35.29
N PRO A 62 -22.52 -67.91 34.67
CA PRO A 62 -21.48 -68.84 35.12
C PRO A 62 -20.06 -68.24 35.15
N GLU A 63 -19.77 -67.33 34.22
CA GLU A 63 -18.54 -66.53 34.16
C GLU A 63 -18.28 -65.76 35.46
N PHE A 64 -19.33 -65.17 36.07
CA PHE A 64 -19.22 -64.38 37.29
C PHE A 64 -18.67 -65.22 38.45
N MET A 65 -19.19 -66.44 38.60
CA MET A 65 -18.74 -67.38 39.62
C MET A 65 -17.34 -67.93 39.30
N LYS A 66 -17.08 -68.26 38.02
CA LYS A 66 -15.78 -68.78 37.57
C LYS A 66 -14.64 -67.80 37.84
N LEU A 67 -14.80 -66.52 37.47
CA LEU A 67 -13.77 -65.49 37.66
C LEU A 67 -13.47 -65.19 39.13
N ARG A 68 -14.41 -65.47 40.05
CA ARG A 68 -14.26 -65.24 41.49
C ARG A 68 -13.76 -66.46 42.27
N GLN A 69 -13.48 -67.58 41.59
CA GLN A 69 -12.89 -68.77 42.24
C GLN A 69 -11.50 -68.48 42.81
N GLN A 70 -10.77 -67.55 42.18
CA GLN A 70 -9.46 -67.09 42.61
C GLN A 70 -9.57 -65.61 42.99
N GLY A 71 -9.15 -65.29 44.22
CA GLY A 71 -9.14 -63.92 44.71
C GLY A 71 -8.00 -63.07 44.12
N PRO A 72 -7.94 -61.78 44.45
CA PRO A 72 -6.79 -60.95 44.13
C PRO A 72 -5.52 -61.54 44.75
N HIS A 73 -4.52 -61.82 43.91
CA HIS A 73 -3.25 -62.41 44.34
C HIS A 73 -2.15 -62.05 43.32
N PHE A 74 -0.90 -62.34 43.65
CA PHE A 74 0.22 -62.25 42.72
C PHE A 74 0.57 -63.64 42.20
N ALA A 75 0.78 -63.75 40.89
CA ALA A 75 1.21 -65.00 40.28
C ALA A 75 2.65 -65.34 40.66
N ASP A 76 2.89 -66.59 41.05
CA ASP A 76 4.21 -67.11 41.41
C ASP A 76 5.17 -67.10 40.22
N MET A 77 6.43 -66.77 40.45
CA MET A 77 7.44 -66.78 39.38
C MET A 77 7.58 -68.17 38.77
N GLY A 78 7.62 -68.24 37.44
CA GLY A 78 7.69 -69.50 36.69
C GLY A 78 6.35 -70.24 36.56
N SER A 79 5.26 -69.72 37.14
CA SER A 79 3.91 -70.23 36.87
C SER A 79 3.44 -69.82 35.47
N PHE A 80 2.52 -70.60 34.90
CA PHE A 80 1.85 -70.26 33.63
C PHE A 80 1.12 -68.91 33.69
N GLU A 81 0.49 -68.61 34.83
CA GLU A 81 -0.19 -67.33 35.07
C GLU A 81 0.79 -66.16 35.02
N HIS A 82 1.96 -66.30 35.65
CA HIS A 82 3.00 -65.28 35.62
C HIS A 82 3.55 -65.05 34.21
N GLU A 83 3.84 -66.13 33.47
CA GLU A 83 4.36 -66.02 32.10
C GLU A 83 3.37 -65.30 31.17
N TYR A 84 2.09 -65.70 31.21
CA TYR A 84 1.07 -65.07 30.38
C TYR A 84 0.74 -63.64 30.85
N GLY A 85 0.73 -63.40 32.16
CA GLY A 85 0.62 -62.07 32.74
C GLY A 85 1.75 -61.13 32.30
N GLN A 86 2.98 -61.65 32.19
CA GLN A 86 4.11 -60.88 31.67
C GLN A 86 3.96 -60.54 30.18
N ARG A 87 3.44 -61.46 29.35
CA ARG A 87 3.12 -61.17 27.94
C ARG A 87 2.06 -60.08 27.80
N TRP A 88 1.02 -60.10 28.63
CA TRP A 88 0.04 -59.03 28.69
C TRP A 88 0.66 -57.67 29.05
N LYS A 89 1.54 -57.64 30.07
CA LYS A 89 2.26 -56.42 30.45
C LYS A 89 3.10 -55.88 29.28
N GLN A 90 3.87 -56.74 28.62
CA GLN A 90 4.65 -56.37 27.43
C GLN A 90 3.77 -55.82 26.31
N MET A 91 2.59 -56.41 26.08
CA MET A 91 1.64 -55.92 25.08
C MET A 91 1.11 -54.52 25.42
N HIS A 92 0.80 -54.26 26.69
CA HIS A 92 0.40 -52.93 27.14
C HIS A 92 1.53 -51.90 27.04
N ASP A 93 2.78 -52.30 27.34
CA ASP A 93 3.95 -51.44 27.17
C ASP A 93 4.17 -51.07 25.70
N LEU A 94 4.02 -52.03 24.78
CA LEU A 94 4.07 -51.80 23.34
C LEU A 94 2.95 -50.88 22.86
N PHE A 95 1.72 -51.06 23.36
CA PHE A 95 0.61 -50.16 23.05
C PHE A 95 0.92 -48.73 23.50
N LYS A 96 1.39 -48.56 24.74
CA LYS A 96 1.78 -47.25 25.28
C LYS A 96 2.88 -46.61 24.42
N GLN A 97 3.92 -47.37 24.07
CA GLN A 97 5.00 -46.87 23.23
C GLN A 97 4.48 -46.39 21.86
N LYS A 98 3.60 -47.16 21.21
CA LYS A 98 2.99 -46.78 19.93
C LYS A 98 2.08 -45.55 20.05
N SER A 99 1.26 -45.49 21.10
CA SER A 99 0.40 -44.34 21.37
C SER A 99 1.22 -43.07 21.60
N ASP A 100 2.30 -43.15 22.38
CA ASP A 100 3.18 -42.01 22.67
C ASP A 100 3.98 -41.58 21.42
N ALA A 101 4.38 -42.53 20.58
CA ALA A 101 5.03 -42.24 19.30
C ALA A 101 4.09 -41.50 18.35
N LEU A 102 2.86 -42.00 18.18
CA LEU A 102 1.85 -41.37 17.34
C LEU A 102 1.50 -39.97 17.85
N LYS A 103 1.37 -39.80 19.18
CA LYS A 103 1.10 -38.48 19.77
C LYS A 103 2.20 -37.47 19.42
N ARG A 104 3.47 -37.86 19.55
CA ARG A 104 4.61 -36.99 19.18
C ARG A 104 4.64 -36.68 17.69
N GLU A 105 4.33 -37.66 16.84
CA GLU A 105 4.25 -37.46 15.38
C GLU A 105 3.17 -36.43 15.02
N MET A 106 1.98 -36.55 15.62
CA MET A 106 0.89 -35.58 15.42
C MET A 106 1.27 -34.18 15.92
N GLU A 107 1.92 -34.06 17.07
CA GLU A 107 2.41 -32.77 17.59
C GLU A 107 3.43 -32.12 16.62
N MET A 108 4.34 -32.90 16.03
CA MET A 108 5.32 -32.39 15.06
C MET A 108 4.66 -31.95 13.73
N GLU A 109 3.69 -32.70 13.22
CA GLU A 109 2.97 -32.31 12.01
C GLU A 109 2.10 -31.06 12.23
N GLU A 110 1.53 -30.89 13.43
CA GLU A 110 0.83 -29.66 13.81
C GLU A 110 1.79 -28.45 13.82
N GLU A 111 2.95 -28.56 14.49
CA GLU A 111 3.96 -27.50 14.53
C GLU A 111 4.47 -27.12 13.14
N LYS A 112 4.67 -28.11 12.28
CA LYS A 112 5.07 -27.92 10.88
C LYS A 112 4.00 -27.20 10.07
N LEU A 113 2.72 -27.54 10.26
CA LEU A 113 1.62 -26.83 9.60
C LEU A 113 1.56 -25.37 10.04
N GLU A 114 1.70 -25.10 11.33
CA GLU A 114 1.76 -23.74 11.85
C GLU A 114 2.92 -22.94 11.27
N ALA A 115 4.12 -23.53 11.21
CA ALA A 115 5.28 -22.89 10.62
C ALA A 115 5.06 -22.55 9.13
N GLN A 116 4.43 -23.44 8.36
CA GLN A 116 4.08 -23.19 6.96
C GLN A 116 3.07 -22.04 6.82
N MET A 117 2.05 -22.01 7.66
CA MET A 117 1.05 -20.94 7.65
C MET A 117 1.66 -19.58 8.01
N GLU A 118 2.52 -19.56 9.03
CA GLU A 118 3.25 -18.37 9.45
C GLU A 118 4.16 -17.84 8.33
N TYR A 119 4.91 -18.75 7.69
CA TYR A 119 5.74 -18.41 6.54
C TYR A 119 4.91 -17.82 5.39
N ALA A 120 3.80 -18.46 5.02
CA ALA A 120 2.91 -17.97 3.97
C ALA A 120 2.32 -16.58 4.30
N ARG A 121 1.99 -16.32 5.57
CA ARG A 121 1.54 -15.00 6.03
C ARG A 121 2.62 -13.95 5.83
N TYR A 122 3.85 -14.23 6.28
CA TYR A 122 4.97 -13.31 6.14
C TYR A 122 5.34 -13.04 4.67
N GLU A 123 5.31 -14.07 3.81
CA GLU A 123 5.54 -13.86 2.37
C GLU A 123 4.47 -12.95 1.76
N HIS A 124 3.20 -13.17 2.10
CA HIS A 124 2.11 -12.34 1.60
C HIS A 124 2.24 -10.89 2.07
N GLU A 125 2.49 -10.66 3.36
CA GLU A 125 2.74 -9.33 3.92
C GLU A 125 3.94 -8.65 3.25
N THR A 126 5.03 -9.39 3.03
CA THR A 126 6.25 -8.88 2.39
C THR A 126 6.00 -8.50 0.94
N GLU A 127 5.27 -9.33 0.18
CA GLU A 127 4.98 -9.04 -1.22
C GLU A 127 4.03 -7.83 -1.37
N GLN A 128 3.06 -7.68 -0.47
CA GLN A 128 2.24 -6.46 -0.41
C GLN A 128 3.10 -5.20 -0.19
N LEU A 129 4.07 -5.26 0.73
CA LEU A 129 4.97 -4.13 0.98
C LEU A 129 5.87 -3.84 -0.22
N ARG A 130 6.38 -4.87 -0.90
CA ARG A 130 7.16 -4.72 -2.14
C ARG A 130 6.36 -4.05 -3.25
N GLU A 131 5.10 -4.44 -3.41
CA GLU A 131 4.22 -3.82 -4.39
C GLU A 131 3.95 -2.34 -4.07
N GLN A 132 3.72 -2.01 -2.79
CA GLN A 132 3.56 -0.62 -2.37
C GLN A 132 4.82 0.22 -2.64
N LEU A 133 6.01 -0.34 -2.47
CA LEU A 133 7.27 0.33 -2.80
C LEU A 133 7.40 0.56 -4.31
N ARG A 134 7.14 -0.47 -5.14
CA ARG A 134 7.15 -0.34 -6.61
C ARG A 134 6.21 0.77 -7.10
N MET A 135 5.00 0.83 -6.54
CA MET A 135 4.03 1.88 -6.88
C MET A 135 4.53 3.29 -6.51
N ARG A 136 5.15 3.44 -5.32
CA ARG A 136 5.72 4.74 -4.91
C ARG A 136 6.91 5.16 -5.76
N GLU A 137 7.77 4.22 -6.12
CA GLU A 137 8.90 4.49 -7.02
C GLU A 137 8.40 4.93 -8.40
N GLN A 138 7.41 4.24 -8.96
CA GLN A 138 6.81 4.60 -10.24
C GLN A 138 6.19 6.00 -10.20
N ASP A 139 5.49 6.36 -9.13
CA ASP A 139 4.92 7.70 -8.96
C ASP A 139 6.02 8.77 -8.82
N SER A 140 7.11 8.46 -8.12
CA SER A 140 8.27 9.35 -8.02
C SER A 140 8.94 9.56 -9.39
N ASP A 141 9.12 8.51 -10.17
CA ASP A 141 9.71 8.58 -11.51
C ASP A 141 8.84 9.37 -12.48
N ARG A 142 7.50 9.21 -12.40
CA ARG A 142 6.55 10.02 -13.16
C ARG A 142 6.68 11.50 -12.83
N GLN A 143 6.67 11.85 -11.53
CA GLN A 143 6.85 13.24 -11.10
C GLN A 143 8.18 13.83 -11.54
N LYS A 144 9.26 13.03 -11.48
CA LYS A 144 10.59 13.45 -11.95
C LYS A 144 10.60 13.68 -13.46
N ALA A 145 10.00 12.79 -14.25
CA ALA A 145 9.91 12.94 -15.70
C ALA A 145 9.08 14.17 -16.11
N GLU A 146 7.96 14.42 -15.42
CA GLU A 146 7.15 15.63 -15.62
C GLU A 146 7.94 16.90 -15.30
N TRP A 147 8.71 16.89 -14.20
CA TRP A 147 9.57 18.01 -13.83
C TRP A 147 10.66 18.24 -14.88
N GLU A 148 11.35 17.19 -15.33
CA GLU A 148 12.39 17.29 -16.36
C GLU A 148 11.83 17.82 -17.69
N MET A 149 10.64 17.35 -18.10
CA MET A 149 9.97 17.85 -19.31
C MET A 149 9.62 19.35 -19.18
N LYS A 150 9.11 19.76 -18.02
CA LYS A 150 8.80 21.17 -17.74
C LYS A 150 10.04 22.05 -17.72
N GLU A 151 11.14 21.55 -17.16
CA GLU A 151 12.44 22.23 -17.16
C GLU A 151 12.99 22.40 -18.59
N ARG A 152 12.97 21.33 -19.40
CA ARG A 152 13.36 21.39 -20.82
C ARG A 152 12.54 22.40 -21.59
N MET A 153 11.21 22.41 -21.42
CA MET A 153 10.32 23.38 -22.07
C MET A 153 10.62 24.81 -21.61
N ALA A 154 10.93 25.03 -20.33
CA ALA A 154 11.30 26.35 -19.81
C ALA A 154 12.64 26.85 -20.38
N VAL A 155 13.64 25.97 -20.52
CA VAL A 155 14.93 26.30 -21.15
C VAL A 155 14.74 26.63 -22.63
N GLU A 156 13.99 25.82 -23.38
CA GLU A 156 13.70 26.06 -24.79
C GLU A 156 12.96 27.40 -24.99
N ASN A 157 11.98 27.70 -24.14
CA ASN A 157 11.25 28.96 -24.21
C ASN A 157 12.13 30.17 -23.89
N LYS A 158 13.06 30.05 -22.91
CA LYS A 158 14.07 31.09 -22.64
C LYS A 158 14.98 31.31 -23.84
N GLN A 159 15.49 30.24 -24.47
CA GLN A 159 16.33 30.34 -25.66
C GLN A 159 15.59 31.01 -26.82
N ARG A 160 14.32 30.62 -27.08
CA ARG A 160 13.47 31.29 -28.08
C ARG A 160 13.31 32.78 -27.79
N ASN A 161 13.03 33.14 -26.54
CA ASN A 161 12.87 34.54 -26.14
C ASN A 161 14.17 35.33 -26.28
N GLU A 162 15.32 34.74 -25.95
CA GLU A 162 16.63 35.38 -26.11
C GLU A 162 16.95 35.61 -27.60
N ILE A 163 16.69 34.63 -28.46
CA ILE A 163 16.86 34.78 -29.92
C ILE A 163 15.94 35.88 -30.45
N GLN A 164 14.66 35.92 -30.04
CA GLN A 164 13.74 36.98 -30.42
C GLN A 164 14.21 38.36 -29.93
N MET A 165 14.75 38.46 -28.71
CA MET A 165 15.28 39.71 -28.18
C MET A 165 16.53 40.15 -28.96
N LYS A 166 17.47 39.24 -29.23
CA LYS A 166 18.65 39.51 -30.07
C LYS A 166 18.25 40.04 -31.45
N HIS A 167 17.28 39.39 -32.10
CA HIS A 167 16.76 39.85 -33.38
C HIS A 167 16.18 41.27 -33.29
N LYS A 168 15.36 41.57 -32.27
CA LYS A 168 14.81 42.92 -32.06
C LYS A 168 15.89 43.97 -31.78
N VAL A 169 16.93 43.60 -31.02
CA VAL A 169 18.07 44.48 -30.74
C VAL A 169 18.89 44.73 -32.00
N GLU A 170 19.16 43.70 -32.81
CA GLU A 170 19.84 43.84 -34.11
C GLU A 170 19.04 44.71 -35.08
N GLU A 171 17.71 44.54 -35.16
CA GLU A 171 16.85 45.41 -35.97
C GLU A 171 16.91 46.87 -35.51
N MET A 172 16.86 47.11 -34.19
CA MET A 172 16.99 48.46 -33.63
C MET A 172 18.38 49.07 -33.88
N GLN A 173 19.45 48.29 -33.73
CA GLN A 173 20.81 48.73 -34.04
C GLN A 173 20.99 49.05 -35.52
N ASN A 174 20.41 48.25 -36.41
CA ASN A 174 20.44 48.50 -37.84
C ASN A 174 19.66 49.77 -38.21
N LEU A 175 18.54 50.05 -37.53
CA LEU A 175 17.83 51.31 -37.68
C LEU A 175 18.67 52.50 -37.21
N ILE A 176 19.29 52.41 -36.03
CA ILE A 176 20.16 53.45 -35.48
C ILE A 176 21.32 53.73 -36.45
N LYS A 177 22.00 52.70 -36.94
CA LYS A 177 23.08 52.83 -37.95
C LYS A 177 22.60 53.56 -39.19
N ARG A 178 21.42 53.24 -39.72
CA ARG A 178 20.85 53.93 -40.88
C ARG A 178 20.57 55.41 -40.59
N THR A 179 20.00 55.73 -39.43
CA THR A 179 19.80 57.13 -39.03
C THR A 179 21.12 57.86 -38.80
N ASP A 180 22.14 57.20 -38.23
CA ASP A 180 23.46 57.79 -37.98
C ASP A 180 24.19 58.02 -39.32
N GLU A 181 24.12 57.08 -40.25
CA GLU A 181 24.64 57.22 -41.62
C GLU A 181 23.92 58.36 -42.38
N GLU A 182 22.61 58.50 -42.20
CA GLU A 182 21.84 59.59 -42.80
C GLU A 182 22.19 60.95 -42.16
N LEU A 183 22.42 60.99 -40.85
CA LEU A 183 22.82 62.19 -40.13
C LEU A 183 24.26 62.59 -40.46
N HIS A 184 25.16 61.62 -40.63
CA HIS A 184 26.53 61.85 -41.08
C HIS A 184 26.58 62.32 -42.54
N ARG A 185 25.72 61.75 -43.41
CA ARG A 185 25.54 62.23 -44.79
C ARG A 185 24.99 63.65 -44.82
N ARG A 186 23.98 63.96 -44.00
CA ARG A 186 23.46 65.32 -43.84
C ARG A 186 24.49 66.28 -43.25
N GLN A 187 25.36 65.85 -42.34
CA GLN A 187 26.46 66.67 -41.82
C GLN A 187 27.52 66.94 -42.89
N LEU A 188 27.89 65.95 -43.70
CA LEU A 188 28.78 66.12 -44.84
C LEU A 188 28.14 67.04 -45.88
N GLU A 189 26.86 66.87 -46.18
CA GLU A 189 26.09 67.77 -47.04
C GLU A 189 25.97 69.18 -46.44
N ASN A 190 25.83 69.34 -45.12
CA ASN A 190 25.83 70.66 -44.47
C ASN A 190 27.22 71.32 -44.52
N ASN A 191 28.30 70.54 -44.40
CA ASN A 191 29.66 71.01 -44.51
C ASN A 191 29.97 71.44 -45.96
N VAL A 192 29.52 70.65 -46.94
CA VAL A 192 29.57 70.99 -48.38
C VAL A 192 28.64 72.14 -48.72
N PHE A 193 27.48 72.25 -48.07
CA PHE A 193 26.54 73.36 -48.24
C PHE A 193 27.08 74.65 -47.63
N MET A 194 27.75 74.63 -46.48
CA MET A 194 28.48 75.78 -45.92
C MET A 194 29.65 76.19 -46.82
N GLN A 195 30.36 75.22 -47.41
CA GLN A 195 31.40 75.47 -48.41
C GLN A 195 30.82 76.09 -49.70
N ASN A 196 29.65 75.62 -50.15
CA ASN A 196 28.92 76.18 -51.29
C ASN A 196 28.24 77.51 -50.97
N GLN A 197 27.84 77.77 -49.73
CA GLN A 197 27.29 79.06 -49.30
C GLN A 197 28.40 80.11 -49.21
N GLN A 198 29.62 79.73 -48.80
CA GLN A 198 30.81 80.59 -48.93
C GLN A 198 31.14 80.91 -50.40
N MET A 199 30.83 80.01 -51.33
CA MET A 199 31.00 80.23 -52.77
C MET A 199 29.82 80.97 -53.44
N ASN A 200 28.61 80.91 -52.86
CA ASN A 200 27.41 81.57 -53.40
C ASN A 200 27.12 82.96 -52.77
N ILE A 201 27.83 83.38 -51.73
CA ILE A 201 27.74 84.74 -51.15
C ILE A 201 28.41 85.82 -52.04
N LEU A 202 28.97 85.46 -53.21
CA LEU A 202 29.53 86.41 -54.18
C LEU A 202 28.58 86.78 -55.34
N ASP A 203 27.42 86.12 -55.50
CA ASP A 203 26.54 86.38 -56.65
C ASP A 203 25.07 86.52 -56.22
N GLY A 204 24.59 87.77 -56.24
CA GLY A 204 23.16 88.08 -56.42
C GLY A 204 22.35 88.40 -55.17
N MET A 205 22.33 89.68 -54.80
CA MET A 205 21.25 90.32 -54.03
C MET A 205 19.91 90.23 -54.78
N ASP A 206 18.81 89.97 -54.06
CA ASP A 206 17.69 90.90 -53.84
C ASP A 206 16.25 90.31 -53.88
N ASP A 207 15.53 90.66 -52.82
CA ASP A 207 14.11 90.95 -52.63
C ASP A 207 12.92 89.97 -52.86
N ASN A 208 12.28 89.65 -51.73
CA ASN A 208 10.89 89.98 -51.35
C ASN A 208 9.74 88.93 -51.43
N ARG A 209 8.94 89.00 -50.35
CA ARG A 209 7.47 88.86 -50.24
C ARG A 209 6.76 87.50 -50.04
N GLN A 210 6.23 87.39 -48.81
CA GLN A 210 4.82 87.11 -48.43
C GLN A 210 4.19 85.72 -48.66
N GLY A 211 3.49 85.22 -47.62
CA GLY A 211 2.24 84.47 -47.82
C GLY A 211 1.90 83.38 -46.80
N PHE A 212 1.06 83.76 -45.83
CA PHE A 212 0.12 83.00 -44.99
C PHE A 212 -0.28 81.55 -45.37
N GLY A 213 -0.55 80.72 -44.35
CA GLY A 213 -1.38 79.51 -44.49
C GLY A 213 -1.61 78.75 -43.17
N ASN A 214 -2.86 78.72 -42.72
CA ASN A 214 -3.38 78.30 -41.42
C ASN A 214 -3.96 76.85 -41.44
N MET A 215 -4.17 76.25 -40.26
CA MET A 215 -5.12 75.15 -39.86
C MET A 215 -4.42 73.93 -39.22
N ARG A 216 -4.63 73.54 -37.95
CA ARG A 216 -5.84 73.28 -37.12
C ARG A 216 -6.28 71.79 -37.18
N GLY A 217 -6.46 71.21 -35.99
CA GLY A 217 -7.18 69.96 -35.71
C GLY A 217 -6.27 68.92 -35.04
N GLY A 218 -6.39 68.53 -33.77
CA GLY A 218 -7.55 68.47 -32.89
C GLY A 218 -8.19 67.08 -32.96
N ASN A 219 -7.83 66.17 -32.04
CA ASN A 219 -8.79 65.53 -31.11
C ASN A 219 -8.25 64.33 -30.32
N ASN A 220 -8.64 64.35 -29.05
CA ASN A 220 -8.77 63.27 -28.07
C ASN A 220 -9.52 62.04 -28.59
N PHE A 221 -9.15 60.87 -28.05
CA PHE A 221 -10.01 59.76 -27.57
C PHE A 221 -9.11 58.97 -26.59
N ASP A 222 -9.27 59.05 -25.27
CA ASP A 222 -10.27 58.43 -24.38
C ASP A 222 -10.70 57.01 -24.75
N ALA A 223 -10.26 56.05 -23.94
CA ALA A 223 -10.96 54.79 -23.67
C ALA A 223 -10.28 54.11 -22.45
N GLY A 224 -10.83 54.39 -21.28
CA GLY A 224 -10.59 53.59 -20.08
C GLY A 224 -11.31 52.24 -20.12
N MET A 225 -10.74 51.27 -19.39
CA MET A 225 -11.39 50.24 -18.57
C MET A 225 -10.27 49.28 -18.16
N GLY A 226 -10.05 48.94 -16.90
CA GLY A 226 -11.02 48.71 -15.83
C GLY A 226 -10.65 47.34 -15.24
N LEU A 227 -9.58 47.32 -14.44
CA LEU A 227 -9.06 46.13 -13.76
C LEU A 227 -9.93 45.79 -12.55
N ALA A 228 -10.61 44.65 -12.62
CA ALA A 228 -11.12 43.86 -11.51
C ALA A 228 -10.81 42.39 -11.87
N ASN A 229 -10.50 41.45 -10.98
CA ASN A 229 -10.78 41.36 -9.56
C ASN A 229 -9.80 40.34 -8.95
N LEU A 230 -9.35 40.60 -7.73
CA LEU A 230 -8.43 39.76 -6.96
C LEU A 230 -9.25 39.05 -5.87
N ARG A 231 -9.49 37.74 -5.95
CA ARG A 231 -9.81 36.94 -4.74
C ARG A 231 -9.63 35.45 -4.97
N ASN A 232 -8.56 34.90 -4.41
CA ASN A 232 -8.33 33.47 -4.28
C ASN A 232 -8.77 33.03 -2.87
N GLN A 233 -9.64 32.02 -2.78
CA GLN A 233 -10.06 31.40 -1.52
C GLN A 233 -9.13 30.25 -1.17
N PHE A 234 -8.49 30.32 -0.01
CA PHE A 234 -7.90 29.18 0.68
C PHE A 234 -8.95 28.57 1.62
N GLN A 235 -9.30 27.30 1.43
CA GLN A 235 -9.91 26.47 2.47
C GLN A 235 -9.01 25.28 2.79
N ARG A 236 -8.52 25.29 4.03
CA ARG A 236 -7.92 24.15 4.72
C ARG A 236 -9.03 23.19 5.14
N LYS A 237 -8.86 21.89 4.92
CA LYS A 237 -9.60 20.86 5.64
C LYS A 237 -8.66 20.14 6.62
N SER A 238 -9.06 20.19 7.87
CA SER A 238 -8.59 19.39 9.00
C SER A 238 -9.61 18.26 9.19
N SER A 239 -9.14 17.02 9.31
CA SER A 239 -9.96 15.90 9.80
C SER A 239 -9.31 15.32 11.04
N ARG A 240 -10.07 15.35 12.13
CA ARG A 240 -10.08 14.30 13.15
C ARG A 240 -11.01 13.20 12.67
#